data_AF-A0A3C1N847-F1
#
_entry.id   AF-A0A3C1N847-F1
#
_cell.length_a   1.000
_cell.length_b   1.000
_cell.length_c   1.000
_cell.angle_alpha   90.00
_cell.angle_beta   90.00
_cell.angle_gamma   90.00
#
_symmetry.space_group_name_H-M   'P 1'
#
loop_
_entity.id
_entity.type
_entity.pdbx_description
1 polymer ?
#
loop_
_entity_poly.entity_id
_entity_poly.type
_entity_poly.pdbx_seq_one_letter_code
_entity_poly.pdbx_strand_id
1 'polypeptide(L)'
;MALTADQIGFYQDNGYLLLEQAIPSSVLTNLRNTVDRFIEASRAVETSNRIYDLDQSHSADDPCVRRLKDPHIRDPLFKQIAECSTIVDPVCELLGGTVRFDHSKLNFKHPGTNAEINWHQDWAFYPHTNDDILAVGVLIEDCTPECGPLMVIPGSHKGPVFDHHHNGIFAGGVHTDAIGDLADRGCSVNSTGRLTDDSPCPHPTRFGQ
;
A
#
# COMPACT_ATOMS: atom_id res chain seq x y z
N MET A 1 12.23 2.09 15.62
CA MET A 1 11.39 2.10 16.85
C MET A 1 11.08 0.65 17.19
N ALA A 2 11.22 0.24 18.45
CA ALA A 2 10.93 -1.14 18.83
C ALA A 2 9.42 -1.40 18.98
N LEU A 3 8.95 -2.54 18.48
CA LEU A 3 7.56 -2.95 18.64
C LEU A 3 7.33 -3.55 20.04
N THR A 4 6.13 -3.37 20.58
CA THR A 4 5.73 -4.08 21.80
C THR A 4 5.38 -5.53 21.49
N ALA A 5 5.44 -6.39 22.51
CA ALA A 5 5.02 -7.78 22.38
C ALA A 5 3.56 -7.90 21.89
N ASP A 6 2.69 -6.99 22.32
CA ASP A 6 1.28 -6.95 21.90
C ASP A 6 1.15 -6.57 20.42
N GLN A 7 1.96 -5.62 19.92
CA GLN A 7 1.99 -5.26 18.51
C GLN A 7 2.47 -6.41 17.63
N ILE A 8 3.52 -7.11 18.07
CA ILE A 8 4.04 -8.31 17.38
C ILE A 8 2.99 -9.41 17.37
N GLY A 9 2.37 -9.71 18.52
CA GLY A 9 1.30 -10.70 18.61
C GLY A 9 0.09 -10.34 17.74
N PHE A 10 -0.31 -9.07 17.73
CA PHE A 10 -1.38 -8.58 16.87
C PHE A 10 -1.05 -8.81 15.40
N TYR A 11 0.17 -8.48 14.95
CA TYR A 11 0.60 -8.71 13.57
C TYR A 11 0.61 -10.21 13.22
N GLN A 12 1.11 -11.07 14.10
CA GLN A 12 1.15 -12.51 13.85
C GLN A 12 -0.27 -13.10 13.68
N ASP A 13 -1.26 -12.58 14.40
CA ASP A 13 -2.65 -13.00 14.30
C ASP A 13 -3.40 -12.36 13.14
N ASN A 14 -3.26 -11.05 12.99
CA ASN A 14 -4.07 -10.20 12.13
C ASN A 14 -3.39 -9.79 10.83
N GLY A 15 -2.08 -10.02 10.69
CA GLY A 15 -1.33 -9.89 9.43
C GLY A 15 -1.26 -8.48 8.86
N TYR A 16 -1.57 -7.51 9.69
CA TYR A 16 -1.36 -6.09 9.46
C TYR A 16 -1.04 -5.47 10.81
N LEU A 17 -0.44 -4.29 10.78
CA LEU A 17 -0.17 -3.50 11.97
C LEU A 17 -0.32 -2.01 11.63
N LEU A 18 -1.16 -1.32 12.39
CA LEU A 18 -1.26 0.13 12.34
C LEU A 18 -0.28 0.73 13.34
N LEU A 19 0.69 1.48 12.84
CA LEU A 19 1.59 2.28 13.67
C LEU A 19 1.15 3.73 13.60
N GLU A 20 0.19 4.05 14.46
CA GLU A 20 -0.20 5.42 14.68
C GLU A 20 1.02 6.22 15.11
N GLN A 21 1.06 7.45 14.63
CA GLN A 21 2.02 8.42 15.07
C GLN A 21 3.48 8.23 14.66
N ALA A 22 3.77 7.25 13.80
CA ALA A 22 5.14 6.87 13.43
C ALA A 22 5.91 7.94 12.62
N ILE A 23 5.28 8.58 11.62
CA ILE A 23 5.96 9.61 10.81
C ILE A 23 5.69 11.01 11.39
N PRO A 24 6.73 11.82 11.64
CA PRO A 24 6.56 13.19 12.14
C PRO A 24 5.74 14.05 11.18
N SER A 25 4.87 14.91 11.72
CA SER A 25 4.02 15.81 10.91
C SER A 25 4.82 16.73 9.99
N SER A 26 6.01 17.16 10.40
CA SER A 26 6.92 17.95 9.55
C SER A 26 7.39 17.18 8.31
N VAL A 27 7.63 15.87 8.43
CA VAL A 27 7.99 15.00 7.31
C VAL A 27 6.78 14.79 6.39
N LEU A 28 5.59 14.60 6.96
CA LEU A 28 4.34 14.52 6.18
C LEU A 28 4.06 15.81 5.40
N THR A 29 4.31 16.99 5.99
CA THR A 29 4.21 18.27 5.28
C THR A 29 5.18 18.35 4.11
N ASN A 30 6.44 17.93 4.29
CA ASN A 30 7.42 17.93 3.19
C ASN A 30 7.05 16.93 2.08
N LEU A 31 6.46 15.78 2.45
CA LEU A 31 5.91 14.82 1.51
C LEU A 31 4.78 15.42 0.69
N ARG A 32 3.80 16.05 1.33
CA ARG A 32 2.67 16.73 0.65
C ARG A 32 3.17 17.78 -0.34
N ASN A 33 4.08 18.66 0.09
CA ASN A 33 4.68 19.65 -0.79
C ASN A 33 5.42 19.01 -2.00
N THR A 34 6.02 17.84 -1.81
CA THR A 34 6.69 17.10 -2.89
C THR A 34 5.69 16.48 -3.84
N VAL A 35 4.62 15.88 -3.30
CA VAL A 35 3.51 15.33 -4.06
C VAL A 35 2.83 16.42 -4.90
N ASP A 36 2.55 17.58 -4.32
CA ASP A 36 1.95 18.73 -5.03
C ASP A 36 2.79 19.16 -6.24
N ARG A 37 4.13 19.16 -6.12
CA ARG A 37 5.03 19.42 -7.26
C ARG A 37 4.90 18.38 -8.36
N PHE A 38 4.73 17.10 -8.01
CA PHE A 38 4.55 16.04 -9.00
C PHE A 38 3.18 16.13 -9.69
N ILE A 39 2.13 16.48 -8.96
CA ILE A 39 0.80 16.74 -9.52
C ILE A 39 0.86 17.95 -10.45
N GLU A 40 1.48 19.05 -10.04
CA GLU A 40 1.61 20.24 -10.88
C GLU A 40 2.42 19.95 -12.16
N ALA A 41 3.53 19.23 -12.05
CA ALA A 41 4.32 18.82 -13.21
C ALA A 41 3.56 17.87 -14.16
N SER A 42 2.57 17.12 -13.65
CA SER A 42 1.76 16.21 -14.46
C SER A 42 0.86 16.94 -15.46
N ARG A 43 0.56 18.22 -15.26
CA ARG A 43 -0.22 19.03 -16.23
C ARG A 43 0.40 19.08 -17.63
N ALA A 44 1.71 18.90 -17.72
CA ALA A 44 2.44 18.85 -19.00
C ALA A 44 2.44 17.45 -19.65
N VAL A 45 1.70 16.48 -19.10
CA VAL A 45 1.69 15.08 -19.53
C VAL A 45 0.30 14.69 -20.02
N GLU A 46 0.17 14.47 -21.33
CA GLU A 46 -1.13 14.15 -21.93
C GLU A 46 -1.54 12.67 -21.79
N THR A 47 -0.57 11.76 -21.65
CA THR A 47 -0.82 10.31 -21.59
C THR A 47 0.08 9.62 -20.56
N SER A 48 -0.42 8.53 -19.96
CA SER A 48 0.34 7.70 -19.02
C SER A 48 1.71 7.32 -19.59
N ASN A 49 2.73 7.41 -18.75
CA ASN A 49 4.12 7.18 -19.15
C ASN A 49 4.89 6.42 -18.05
N ARG A 50 6.23 6.47 -18.11
CA ARG A 50 7.11 5.77 -17.15
C ARG A 50 7.10 6.37 -15.74
N ILE A 51 6.56 7.58 -15.58
CA ILE A 51 6.50 8.32 -14.32
C ILE A 51 5.06 8.30 -13.80
N TYR A 52 4.10 8.64 -14.65
CA TYR A 52 2.71 8.82 -14.28
C TYR A 52 1.83 7.72 -14.85
N ASP A 53 0.90 7.24 -14.03
CA ASP A 53 -0.33 6.63 -14.48
C ASP A 53 -1.47 7.63 -14.30
N LEU A 54 -2.14 8.00 -15.38
CA LEU A 54 -3.15 9.05 -15.43
C LEU A 54 -4.55 8.44 -15.52
N ASP A 55 -5.52 9.13 -14.91
CA ASP A 55 -6.91 8.81 -15.15
C ASP A 55 -7.36 9.30 -16.53
N GLN A 56 -8.44 8.73 -17.08
CA GLN A 56 -9.01 9.19 -18.35
C GLN A 56 -9.51 10.64 -18.30
N SER A 57 -9.87 11.12 -17.10
CA SER A 57 -10.27 12.51 -16.84
C SER A 57 -9.11 13.49 -16.73
N HIS A 58 -7.86 13.03 -16.75
CA HIS A 58 -6.69 13.88 -16.60
C HIS A 58 -6.61 14.97 -17.68
N SER A 59 -6.35 16.20 -17.26
CA SER A 59 -6.04 17.31 -18.17
C SER A 59 -5.04 18.29 -17.56
N ALA A 60 -4.50 19.17 -18.39
CA ALA A 60 -3.62 20.25 -17.94
C ALA A 60 -4.32 21.22 -16.98
N ASP A 61 -5.64 21.41 -17.10
CA ASP A 61 -6.43 22.29 -16.22
C ASP A 61 -6.89 21.57 -14.94
N ASP A 62 -7.16 20.27 -15.03
CA ASP A 62 -7.60 19.41 -13.94
C ASP A 62 -6.77 18.11 -13.89
N PRO A 63 -5.57 18.15 -13.27
CA PRO A 63 -4.67 17.00 -13.24
C PRO A 63 -5.21 15.89 -12.33
N CYS A 64 -5.52 14.75 -12.93
CA CYS A 64 -5.95 13.54 -12.25
C CYS A 64 -4.92 12.41 -12.42
N VAL A 65 -4.01 12.24 -11.45
CA VAL A 65 -2.95 11.23 -11.47
C VAL A 65 -3.42 10.04 -10.65
N ARG A 66 -3.44 8.82 -11.20
CA ARG A 66 -3.79 7.60 -10.42
C ARG A 66 -2.60 7.08 -9.63
N ARG A 67 -1.40 7.15 -10.21
CA ARG A 67 -0.17 6.64 -9.58
C ARG A 67 1.06 7.40 -10.03
N LEU A 68 1.94 7.68 -9.08
CA LEU A 68 3.34 8.02 -9.33
C LEU A 68 4.18 6.74 -9.21
N LYS A 69 4.86 6.36 -10.29
CA LYS A 69 5.67 5.14 -10.41
C LYS A 69 7.08 5.38 -9.89
N ASP A 70 7.54 4.45 -9.05
CA ASP A 70 8.87 4.44 -8.42
C ASP A 70 9.25 5.77 -7.75
N PRO A 71 8.42 6.33 -6.85
CA PRO A 71 8.67 7.66 -6.28
C PRO A 71 10.05 7.77 -5.60
N HIS A 72 10.58 6.66 -5.06
CA HIS A 72 11.91 6.57 -4.46
C HIS A 72 13.08 6.91 -5.42
N ILE A 73 12.94 6.73 -6.73
CA ILE A 73 13.94 7.19 -7.72
C ILE A 73 13.65 8.59 -8.27
N ARG A 74 12.48 9.17 -7.95
CA ARG A 74 12.04 10.47 -8.47
C ARG A 74 12.38 11.61 -7.53
N ASP A 75 12.27 11.38 -6.22
CA ASP A 75 12.64 12.35 -5.20
C ASP A 75 13.34 11.65 -4.01
N PRO A 76 14.51 12.14 -3.55
CA PRO A 76 15.22 11.55 -2.43
C PRO A 76 14.39 11.43 -1.15
N LEU A 77 13.39 12.30 -0.95
CA LEU A 77 12.54 12.26 0.24
C LEU A 77 11.79 10.93 0.37
N PHE A 78 11.27 10.37 -0.73
CA PHE A 78 10.57 9.09 -0.69
C PHE A 78 11.50 7.94 -0.32
N LYS A 79 12.74 7.96 -0.83
CA LYS A 79 13.76 6.97 -0.47
C LYS A 79 14.17 7.10 1.01
N GLN A 80 14.40 8.32 1.48
CA GLN A 80 14.74 8.58 2.89
C GLN A 80 13.67 8.08 3.85
N ILE A 81 12.39 8.16 3.45
CA ILE A 81 11.29 7.64 4.26
C ILE A 81 11.26 6.13 4.23
N ALA A 82 11.38 5.51 3.05
CA ALA A 82 11.44 4.04 2.94
C ALA A 82 12.62 3.43 3.74
N GLU A 83 13.72 4.16 3.87
CA GLU A 83 14.92 3.74 4.63
C GLU A 83 14.93 4.25 6.09
N CYS A 84 13.89 4.95 6.54
CA CYS A 84 13.82 5.50 7.89
C CYS A 84 13.69 4.37 8.93
N SER A 85 14.43 4.46 10.04
CA SER A 85 14.39 3.46 11.13
C SER A 85 13.00 3.31 11.76
N THR A 86 12.14 4.32 11.66
CA THR A 86 10.74 4.20 12.09
C THR A 86 9.93 3.23 11.22
N ILE A 87 10.38 2.94 10.00
CA ILE A 87 9.83 1.92 9.11
C ILE A 87 10.69 0.65 9.16
N VAL A 88 12.00 0.79 8.98
CA VAL A 88 12.90 -0.37 8.82
C VAL A 88 12.99 -1.20 10.09
N ASP A 89 13.06 -0.60 11.29
CA ASP A 89 13.21 -1.40 12.52
C ASP A 89 11.98 -2.29 12.79
N PRO A 90 10.72 -1.77 12.74
CA PRO A 90 9.55 -2.63 12.86
C PRO A 90 9.50 -3.76 11.84
N VAL A 91 9.83 -3.49 10.58
CA VAL A 91 9.82 -4.52 9.53
C VAL A 91 10.88 -5.59 9.81
N CYS A 92 12.09 -5.19 10.23
CA CYS A 92 13.14 -6.14 10.63
C CYS A 92 12.70 -7.00 11.82
N GLU A 93 12.01 -6.42 12.80
CA GLU A 93 11.48 -7.16 13.97
C GLU A 93 10.38 -8.16 13.56
N LEU A 94 9.48 -7.78 12.66
CA LEU A 94 8.40 -8.65 12.18
C LEU A 94 8.91 -9.79 11.30
N LEU A 95 9.89 -9.53 10.43
CA LEU A 95 10.48 -10.54 9.54
C LEU A 95 11.65 -11.32 10.17
N GLY A 96 12.10 -10.92 11.37
CA GLY A 96 13.14 -11.63 12.12
C GLY A 96 14.55 -11.53 11.53
N GLY A 97 14.88 -10.44 10.83
CA GLY A 97 16.18 -10.30 10.16
C GLY A 97 16.42 -8.96 9.47
N THR A 98 17.40 -8.93 8.57
CA THR A 98 17.68 -7.77 7.72
C THR A 98 16.77 -7.77 6.49
N VAL A 99 16.35 -6.59 6.06
CA VAL A 99 15.42 -6.43 4.94
C VAL A 99 16.07 -5.70 3.77
N ARG A 100 15.55 -5.94 2.57
CA ARG A 100 15.94 -5.24 1.34
C ARG A 100 14.73 -4.49 0.82
N PHE A 101 14.89 -3.21 0.52
CA PHE A 101 13.88 -2.44 -0.21
C PHE A 101 13.73 -3.02 -1.64
N ASP A 102 12.50 -3.30 -2.04
CA ASP A 102 12.20 -3.85 -3.36
C ASP A 102 11.72 -2.77 -4.34
N HIS A 103 10.51 -2.23 -4.13
CA HIS A 103 9.95 -1.16 -4.95
C HIS A 103 9.01 -0.27 -4.13
N SER A 104 8.58 0.86 -4.70
CA SER A 104 7.52 1.67 -4.12
C SER A 104 6.59 2.24 -5.19
N LYS A 105 5.36 2.54 -4.76
CA LYS A 105 4.32 3.18 -5.56
C LYS A 105 3.62 4.20 -4.68
N LEU A 106 3.23 5.33 -5.26
CA LEU A 106 2.33 6.27 -4.61
C LEU A 106 1.02 6.28 -5.38
N ASN A 107 -0.05 5.83 -4.72
CA ASN A 107 -1.40 5.78 -5.29
C ASN A 107 -2.20 6.99 -4.81
N PHE A 108 -3.03 7.53 -5.71
CA PHE A 108 -3.94 8.63 -5.43
C PHE A 108 -5.37 8.13 -5.59
N LYS A 109 -6.23 8.45 -4.62
CA LYS A 109 -7.66 8.16 -4.67
C LYS A 109 -8.41 9.48 -4.87
N HIS A 110 -8.55 9.91 -6.12
CA HIS A 110 -9.27 11.14 -6.45
C HIS A 110 -10.79 10.94 -6.35
N PRO A 111 -11.54 11.89 -5.75
CA PRO A 111 -13.00 11.82 -5.70
C PRO A 111 -13.61 11.67 -7.10
N GLY A 112 -14.63 10.81 -7.22
CA GLY A 112 -15.34 10.60 -8.49
C GLY A 112 -14.59 9.77 -9.54
N THR A 113 -13.39 9.28 -9.25
CA THR A 113 -12.66 8.37 -10.14
C THR A 113 -12.90 6.91 -9.76
N ASN A 114 -12.89 6.02 -10.76
CA ASN A 114 -12.92 4.58 -10.50
C ASN A 114 -11.50 4.09 -10.18
N ALA A 115 -11.09 4.34 -8.93
CA ALA A 115 -9.82 3.91 -8.35
C ALA A 115 -9.98 2.69 -7.44
N GLU A 116 -11.09 1.95 -7.56
CA GLU A 116 -11.32 0.72 -6.81
C GLU A 116 -10.23 -0.30 -7.15
N ILE A 117 -9.61 -0.86 -6.11
CA ILE A 117 -8.67 -1.97 -6.23
C ILE A 117 -9.43 -3.21 -5.78
N ASN A 118 -9.46 -4.26 -6.60
CA ASN A 118 -10.12 -5.49 -6.22
C ASN A 118 -9.37 -6.18 -5.08
N TRP A 119 -10.07 -6.99 -4.29
CA TRP A 119 -9.44 -7.90 -3.33
C TRP A 119 -8.31 -8.69 -3.97
N HIS A 120 -7.10 -8.57 -3.43
CA HIS A 120 -5.93 -9.26 -3.97
C HIS A 120 -4.93 -9.60 -2.87
N GLN A 121 -4.10 -10.60 -3.15
CA GLN A 121 -2.89 -10.92 -2.41
C GLN A 121 -1.67 -10.45 -3.20
N ASP A 122 -0.85 -9.56 -2.62
CA ASP A 122 0.31 -8.97 -3.29
C ASP A 122 1.37 -9.98 -3.73
N TRP A 123 1.51 -11.11 -3.02
CA TRP A 123 2.44 -12.19 -3.40
C TRP A 123 2.25 -12.71 -4.82
N ALA A 124 1.01 -12.73 -5.31
CA ALA A 124 0.73 -13.20 -6.66
C ALA A 124 1.29 -12.26 -7.76
N PHE A 125 1.58 -11.01 -7.43
CA PHE A 125 2.21 -10.05 -8.35
C PHE A 125 3.72 -10.23 -8.44
N TYR A 126 4.35 -10.68 -7.35
CA TYR A 126 5.80 -10.81 -7.24
C TYR A 126 6.11 -12.15 -6.57
N PRO A 127 6.03 -13.29 -7.28
CA PRO A 127 6.36 -14.57 -6.68
C PRO A 127 7.87 -14.63 -6.39
N HIS A 128 8.22 -14.62 -5.11
CA HIS A 128 9.59 -14.83 -4.64
C HIS A 128 9.82 -16.29 -4.22
N THR A 129 11.04 -16.62 -3.81
CA THR A 129 11.40 -17.96 -3.33
C THR A 129 10.99 -18.23 -1.88
N ASN A 130 10.67 -17.19 -1.12
CA ASN A 130 10.10 -17.18 0.23
C ASN A 130 9.15 -15.98 0.34
N ASP A 131 8.30 -15.94 1.35
CA ASP A 131 7.34 -14.86 1.55
C ASP A 131 7.65 -14.01 2.78
N ASP A 132 8.95 -13.86 3.07
CA ASP A 132 9.46 -12.86 4.00
C ASP A 132 9.38 -11.47 3.35
N ILE A 133 8.17 -11.03 3.01
CA ILE A 133 7.86 -9.81 2.27
C ILE A 133 6.78 -9.07 3.03
N LEU A 134 6.95 -7.76 3.10
CA LEU A 134 6.06 -6.87 3.80
C LEU A 134 5.99 -5.56 3.03
N ALA A 135 4.78 -5.05 2.82
CA ALA A 135 4.52 -3.82 2.10
C ALA A 135 4.05 -2.73 3.08
N VAL A 136 4.83 -1.66 3.19
CA VAL A 136 4.56 -0.60 4.15
C VAL A 136 3.80 0.54 3.46
N GLY A 137 2.58 0.80 3.93
CA GLY A 137 1.78 1.96 3.57
C GLY A 137 2.08 3.17 4.45
N VAL A 138 2.35 4.31 3.82
CA VAL A 138 2.44 5.60 4.52
C VAL A 138 1.26 6.46 4.11
N LEU A 139 0.34 6.69 5.05
CA LEU A 139 -0.72 7.67 4.86
C LEU A 139 -0.13 9.07 4.89
N ILE A 140 -0.03 9.67 3.70
CA ILE A 140 0.45 11.04 3.51
C ILE A 140 -0.64 12.04 3.92
N GLU A 141 -1.91 11.70 3.70
CA GLU A 141 -3.08 12.47 4.09
C GLU A 141 -3.95 11.68 5.08
N ASP A 142 -4.83 12.37 5.80
CA ASP A 142 -5.80 11.72 6.67
C ASP A 142 -6.80 10.94 5.79
N CYS A 143 -7.10 9.70 6.19
CA CYS A 143 -8.00 8.85 5.43
C CYS A 143 -9.28 8.62 6.23
N THR A 144 -10.36 9.26 5.79
CA THR A 144 -11.69 9.02 6.33
C THR A 144 -12.35 7.85 5.59
N PRO A 145 -13.41 7.24 6.13
CA PRO A 145 -14.11 6.14 5.45
C PRO A 145 -14.56 6.48 4.02
N GLU A 146 -14.86 7.74 3.74
CA GLU A 146 -15.30 8.23 2.43
C GLU A 146 -14.16 8.34 1.42
N CYS A 147 -12.90 8.36 1.88
CA CYS A 147 -11.71 8.41 1.02
C CYS A 147 -11.38 7.05 0.37
N GLY A 148 -12.16 6.00 0.68
CA GLY A 148 -11.84 4.63 0.30
C GLY A 148 -10.59 4.17 1.02
N PRO A 149 -10.64 3.97 2.35
CA PRO A 149 -9.50 3.48 3.10
C PRO A 149 -9.05 2.12 2.60
N LEU A 150 -7.82 1.76 2.96
CA LEU A 150 -7.37 0.40 2.80
C LEU A 150 -8.29 -0.54 3.58
N MET A 151 -8.74 -1.60 2.91
CA MET A 151 -9.46 -2.70 3.53
C MET A 151 -8.57 -3.92 3.64
N VAL A 152 -8.58 -4.59 4.80
CA VAL A 152 -7.84 -5.83 5.05
C VAL A 152 -8.76 -6.91 5.60
N ILE A 153 -8.41 -8.19 5.40
CA ILE A 153 -9.14 -9.31 6.03
C ILE A 153 -8.29 -9.90 7.16
N PRO A 154 -8.63 -9.65 8.44
CA PRO A 154 -7.95 -10.27 9.57
C PRO A 154 -8.08 -11.80 9.52
N GLY A 155 -7.03 -12.49 9.90
CA GLY A 155 -6.76 -13.92 9.72
C GLY A 155 -6.22 -14.37 8.35
N SER A 156 -6.37 -13.60 7.25
CA SER A 156 -6.30 -14.18 5.90
C SER A 156 -4.93 -14.73 5.45
N HIS A 157 -3.80 -14.23 5.95
CA HIS A 157 -2.43 -14.72 5.62
C HIS A 157 -2.24 -16.12 6.11
N LYS A 158 -3.00 -16.58 7.11
CA LYS A 158 -2.86 -17.98 7.55
C LYS A 158 -3.58 -18.95 6.59
N GLY A 159 -4.27 -18.44 5.57
CA GLY A 159 -5.05 -19.19 4.57
C GLY A 159 -4.28 -19.47 3.29
N PRO A 160 -4.91 -20.01 2.24
CA PRO A 160 -4.22 -20.31 0.99
C PRO A 160 -3.95 -19.05 0.13
N VAL A 161 -3.02 -19.17 -0.82
CA VAL A 161 -2.97 -18.25 -1.97
C VAL A 161 -4.08 -18.62 -2.94
N PHE A 162 -4.91 -17.66 -3.31
CA PHE A 162 -6.03 -17.83 -4.24
C PHE A 162 -5.59 -17.59 -5.68
N ASP A 163 -6.43 -17.93 -6.65
CA ASP A 163 -6.14 -17.69 -8.06
C ASP A 163 -6.45 -16.24 -8.45
N HIS A 164 -5.44 -15.56 -9.00
CA HIS A 164 -5.54 -14.20 -9.52
C HIS A 164 -5.71 -14.17 -11.04
N HIS A 165 -5.97 -15.31 -11.67
CA HIS A 165 -6.22 -15.40 -13.10
C HIS A 165 -7.72 -15.39 -13.41
N HIS A 166 -8.06 -14.80 -14.55
CA HIS A 166 -9.37 -14.94 -15.16
C HIS A 166 -9.18 -15.46 -16.59
N ASN A 167 -9.75 -16.64 -16.89
CA ASN A 167 -9.58 -17.32 -18.16
C ASN A 167 -8.10 -17.52 -18.58
N GLY A 168 -7.23 -17.83 -17.61
CA GLY A 168 -5.80 -18.06 -17.84
C GLY A 168 -4.96 -16.79 -18.00
N ILE A 169 -5.55 -15.60 -17.83
CA ILE A 169 -4.85 -14.31 -17.89
C ILE A 169 -4.78 -13.75 -16.47
N PHE A 170 -3.61 -13.29 -16.05
CA PHE A 170 -3.45 -12.63 -14.74
C PHE A 170 -4.30 -11.35 -14.68
N ALA A 171 -5.27 -11.32 -13.78
CA ALA A 171 -6.21 -10.23 -13.59
C ALA A 171 -5.81 -9.31 -12.42
N GLY A 172 -4.86 -9.73 -11.58
CA GLY A 172 -4.40 -8.96 -10.42
C GLY A 172 -5.41 -8.88 -9.28
N GLY A 173 -6.49 -9.65 -9.33
CA GLY A 173 -7.49 -9.72 -8.28
C GLY A 173 -8.05 -11.12 -8.18
N VAL A 174 -8.55 -11.46 -6.99
CA VAL A 174 -9.18 -12.75 -6.73
C VAL A 174 -10.68 -12.62 -6.96
N HIS A 175 -11.28 -13.66 -7.55
CA HIS A 175 -12.73 -13.71 -7.70
C HIS A 175 -13.42 -13.76 -6.34
N THR A 176 -14.44 -12.93 -6.15
CA THR A 176 -15.20 -12.86 -4.89
C THR A 176 -15.78 -14.21 -4.49
N ASP A 177 -16.19 -15.03 -5.45
CA ASP A 177 -16.71 -16.38 -5.20
C ASP A 177 -15.67 -17.31 -4.57
N ALA A 178 -14.38 -17.10 -4.85
CA ALA A 178 -13.29 -17.88 -4.28
C ALA A 178 -13.02 -17.50 -2.82
N ILE A 179 -13.37 -16.28 -2.43
CA ILE A 179 -13.13 -15.76 -1.07
C ILE A 179 -14.40 -15.72 -0.22
N GLY A 180 -15.58 -15.87 -0.81
CA GLY A 180 -16.87 -16.07 -0.13
C GLY A 180 -17.02 -15.21 1.13
N ASP A 181 -17.32 -15.88 2.25
CA ASP A 181 -17.51 -15.29 3.59
C ASP A 181 -16.28 -14.53 4.13
N LEU A 182 -15.08 -14.70 3.54
CA LEU A 182 -13.90 -13.93 3.96
C LEU A 182 -14.05 -12.45 3.62
N ALA A 183 -14.65 -12.13 2.47
CA ALA A 183 -14.83 -10.74 2.05
C ALA A 183 -15.65 -9.94 3.07
N ASP A 184 -16.67 -10.58 3.67
CA ASP A 184 -17.54 -9.98 4.70
C ASP A 184 -16.81 -9.70 6.02
N ARG A 185 -15.63 -10.29 6.23
CA ARG A 185 -14.77 -10.06 7.40
C ARG A 185 -13.79 -8.92 7.18
N GLY A 186 -13.82 -8.26 6.02
CA GLY A 186 -13.00 -7.11 5.72
C GLY A 186 -13.20 -5.99 6.75
N CYS A 187 -12.12 -5.39 7.21
CA CYS A 187 -12.14 -4.22 8.06
C CYS A 187 -11.28 -3.11 7.47
N SER A 188 -11.71 -1.87 7.67
CA SER A 188 -10.99 -0.69 7.21
C SER A 188 -9.83 -0.39 8.15
N VAL A 189 -8.65 -0.16 7.59
CA VAL A 189 -7.50 0.38 8.32
C VAL A 189 -7.56 1.91 8.25
N ASN A 190 -8.35 2.50 9.15
CA ASN A 190 -8.52 3.95 9.22
C ASN A 190 -7.54 4.56 10.21
N SER A 191 -6.95 5.70 9.86
CA SER A 191 -6.27 6.57 10.82
C SER A 191 -6.40 8.04 10.41
N THR A 192 -6.52 8.91 11.41
CA THR A 192 -6.23 10.33 11.25
C THR A 192 -4.71 10.51 11.37
N GLY A 193 -4.04 10.27 10.25
CA GLY A 193 -2.60 10.34 10.08
C GLY A 193 -1.87 9.09 10.57
N ARG A 194 -0.85 8.70 9.80
CA ARG A 194 0.26 7.81 10.15
C ARG A 194 0.10 6.31 9.78
N LEU A 195 1.28 5.71 9.63
CA LEU A 195 1.69 4.46 8.97
C LEU A 195 0.73 3.28 9.11
N THR A 196 0.35 2.69 7.98
CA THR A 196 -0.39 1.42 7.90
C THR A 196 0.45 0.42 7.16
N ASP A 197 0.79 -0.70 7.79
CA ASP A 197 1.34 -1.83 7.07
C ASP A 197 0.23 -2.49 6.24
N ASP A 198 0.47 -2.68 4.95
CA ASP A 198 -0.44 -3.29 3.99
C ASP A 198 0.31 -4.27 3.08
N SER A 199 0.11 -5.56 3.35
CA SER A 199 0.47 -6.74 2.53
C SER A 199 1.86 -7.39 2.81
N PRO A 200 2.10 -8.70 2.53
CA PRO A 200 1.90 -9.75 3.54
C PRO A 200 3.02 -10.81 3.63
N CYS A 201 3.40 -11.29 4.84
CA CYS A 201 3.61 -12.71 5.25
C CYS A 201 4.66 -12.94 6.37
N PRO A 202 4.49 -14.08 7.10
CA PRO A 202 5.27 -15.29 6.78
C PRO A 202 4.39 -16.55 6.55
N HIS A 203 3.89 -16.76 5.32
CA HIS A 203 2.95 -17.79 4.78
C HIS A 203 1.44 -17.67 5.06
N PRO A 204 0.55 -18.06 4.10
CA PRO A 204 0.27 -17.58 2.73
C PRO A 204 -0.78 -16.41 2.64
N THR A 205 -0.24 -15.23 2.43
CA THR A 205 -0.75 -13.90 1.98
C THR A 205 -2.19 -13.39 2.21
N ARG A 206 -2.33 -12.15 2.69
CA ARG A 206 -3.62 -11.47 3.01
C ARG A 206 -4.16 -10.68 1.84
N PHE A 207 -5.47 -10.44 1.92
CA PHE A 207 -6.27 -9.61 1.03
C PHE A 207 -6.21 -8.12 1.38
N GLY A 208 -5.93 -7.27 0.39
CA GLY A 208 -6.06 -5.80 0.45
C GLY A 208 -6.98 -5.25 -0.66
N GLN A 209 -7.68 -4.14 -0.39
CA GLN A 209 -8.38 -3.27 -1.36
C GLN A 209 -8.09 -1.79 -1.06
#